data_AF-A0A382XWA3-F1
#
_entry.id   AF-A0A382XWA3-F1
#
_cell.length_a   1.000
_cell.length_b   1.000
_cell.length_c   1.000
_cell.angle_alpha   90.00
_cell.angle_beta   90.00
_cell.angle_gamma   90.00
#
_symmetry.space_group_name_H-M   'P 1'
#
loop_
_entity.id
_entity.type
_entity.pdbx_description
1 polymer ?
#
loop_
_entity_poly.entity_id
_entity_poly.type
_entity_poly.pdbx_seq_one_letter_code
_entity_poly.pdbx_strand_id
1 'polypeptide(L)'
;VLRRFRGIEEMLQGLSPILNEAYDFVDEYISLTLESHLTQLLEKVNRALGIEATAAPGHQKMRLILERERQHRDNVGYPRILESGVPNEHYVYRRGILKKFVMSVLFLEVKREKETHRVPDTVGAIAAGLAMVFAVAVAVWAERRYGLNTGPFFGALVVSYILKDRIKEWVKRYSSRFLSRFTSDYRLEIMDPRNEESVGVSRETFSFVSSGDIPDDVLSRRHGGAPNSIEARSKREICLKYEKEIILKGKIIDQHHARLLDVNDIMR
;
A
#
# COMPACT_ATOMS: atom_id res chain seq x y z
N VAL A 1 12.81 -29.05 -10.24
CA VAL A 1 11.83 -28.34 -9.39
C VAL A 1 10.59 -29.21 -9.18
N LEU A 2 9.83 -29.52 -10.23
CA LEU A 2 8.62 -30.38 -10.14
C LEU A 2 8.82 -31.68 -9.34
N ARG A 3 9.83 -32.50 -9.67
CA ARG A 3 10.12 -33.73 -8.91
C ARG A 3 10.38 -33.49 -7.41
N ARG A 4 11.01 -32.37 -7.05
CA ARG A 4 11.27 -32.03 -5.64
C ARG A 4 10.01 -31.56 -4.94
N PHE A 5 9.16 -30.79 -5.64
CA PHE A 5 7.89 -30.31 -5.10
C PHE A 5 6.91 -31.47 -4.91
N ARG A 6 6.73 -32.30 -5.94
CA ARG A 6 5.81 -33.45 -5.90
C ARG A 6 6.24 -34.55 -4.93
N GLY A 7 7.53 -34.65 -4.60
CA GLY A 7 8.00 -35.55 -3.54
C GLY A 7 7.52 -35.19 -2.13
N ILE A 8 6.92 -34.00 -1.95
CA ILE A 8 6.36 -33.57 -0.67
C ILE A 8 4.94 -34.13 -0.48
N GLU A 9 4.26 -34.56 -1.55
CA GLU A 9 2.89 -35.10 -1.51
C GLU A 9 2.73 -36.24 -0.50
N GLU A 10 3.70 -37.15 -0.46
CA GLU A 10 3.74 -38.28 0.48
C GLU A 10 3.75 -37.83 1.94
N MET A 11 4.31 -36.66 2.23
CA MET A 11 4.35 -36.09 3.58
C MET A 11 3.05 -35.36 3.96
N LEU A 12 2.22 -35.00 2.98
CA LEU A 12 0.98 -34.23 3.18
C LEU A 12 -0.25 -35.13 3.34
N GLN A 13 -0.15 -36.39 2.91
CA GLN A 13 -1.22 -37.38 3.03
C GLN A 13 -1.66 -37.56 4.49
N GLY A 14 -2.96 -37.30 4.76
CA GLY A 14 -3.58 -37.51 6.07
C GLY A 14 -3.50 -36.32 7.05
N LEU A 15 -2.89 -35.20 6.69
CA LEU A 15 -2.77 -34.03 7.58
C LEU A 15 -4.03 -33.16 7.61
N SER A 16 -4.42 -32.58 6.47
CA SER A 16 -5.57 -31.67 6.39
C SER A 16 -6.05 -31.49 4.95
N PRO A 17 -7.38 -31.44 4.70
CA PRO A 17 -7.92 -31.20 3.36
C PRO A 17 -7.51 -29.85 2.78
N ILE A 18 -7.36 -28.81 3.62
CA ILE A 18 -6.93 -27.47 3.19
C ILE A 18 -5.48 -27.51 2.65
N LEU A 19 -4.64 -28.34 3.27
CA LEU A 19 -3.24 -28.46 2.88
C LEU A 19 -3.08 -29.20 1.56
N ASN A 20 -3.94 -30.19 1.30
CA ASN A 20 -4.02 -30.88 0.01
C ASN A 20 -4.51 -29.92 -1.09
N GLU A 21 -5.55 -29.13 -0.83
CA GLU A 21 -6.02 -28.12 -1.79
C GLU A 21 -4.94 -27.07 -2.10
N ALA A 22 -4.22 -26.61 -1.07
CA ALA A 22 -3.09 -25.70 -1.26
C ALA A 22 -1.96 -26.32 -2.09
N TYR A 23 -1.66 -27.61 -1.88
CA TYR A 23 -0.70 -28.36 -2.69
C TYR A 23 -1.13 -28.44 -4.15
N ASP A 24 -2.40 -28.80 -4.41
CA ASP A 24 -2.95 -28.90 -5.76
C ASP A 24 -2.90 -27.56 -6.50
N PHE A 25 -3.19 -26.45 -5.81
CA PHE A 25 -3.10 -25.11 -6.38
C PHE A 25 -1.66 -24.76 -6.78
N VAL A 26 -0.67 -25.15 -5.97
CA VAL A 26 0.73 -24.91 -6.28
C VAL A 26 1.20 -25.84 -7.40
N ASP A 27 0.82 -27.12 -7.42
CA ASP A 27 1.17 -28.04 -8.51
C ASP A 27 0.57 -27.57 -9.84
N GLU A 28 -0.71 -27.20 -9.85
CA GLU A 28 -1.40 -26.67 -11.02
C GLU A 28 -0.69 -25.42 -11.54
N TYR A 29 -0.30 -24.49 -10.66
CA TYR A 29 0.42 -23.27 -11.02
C TYR A 29 1.79 -23.55 -11.64
N ILE A 30 2.60 -24.42 -11.02
CA ILE A 30 3.94 -24.74 -11.51
C ILE A 30 3.84 -25.47 -12.84
N SER A 31 2.94 -26.45 -12.94
CA SER A 31 2.65 -27.19 -14.18
C SER A 31 2.25 -26.24 -15.30
N LEU A 32 1.32 -25.30 -15.02
CA LEU A 32 0.85 -24.32 -15.99
C LEU A 32 1.96 -23.37 -16.47
N THR A 33 2.73 -22.87 -15.51
CA THR A 33 3.82 -21.93 -15.78
C THR A 33 4.88 -22.60 -16.64
N LEU A 34 5.21 -23.86 -16.34
CA LEU A 34 6.16 -24.64 -17.10
C LEU A 34 5.64 -24.99 -18.50
N GLU A 35 4.39 -25.42 -18.66
CA GLU A 35 3.79 -25.65 -19.97
C GLU A 35 3.83 -24.38 -20.84
N SER A 36 3.44 -23.23 -20.27
CA SER A 36 3.43 -21.95 -20.97
C SER A 36 4.83 -21.52 -21.42
N HIS A 37 5.83 -21.58 -20.53
CA HIS A 37 7.20 -21.18 -20.85
C HIS A 37 7.86 -22.16 -21.83
N LEU A 38 7.67 -23.47 -21.68
CA LEU A 38 8.22 -24.47 -22.61
C LEU A 38 7.59 -24.34 -24.00
N THR A 39 6.27 -24.10 -24.08
CA THR A 39 5.59 -23.89 -25.36
C THR A 39 6.13 -22.65 -26.07
N GLN A 40 6.26 -21.52 -25.36
CA GLN A 40 6.83 -20.29 -25.93
C GLN A 40 8.30 -20.46 -26.34
N LEU A 41 9.09 -21.20 -25.55
CA LEU A 41 10.48 -21.47 -25.86
C LEU A 41 10.59 -22.35 -27.12
N LEU A 42 9.82 -23.43 -27.20
CA LEU A 42 9.78 -24.31 -28.37
C LEU A 42 9.32 -23.56 -29.63
N GLU A 43 8.30 -22.70 -29.52
CA GLU A 43 7.83 -21.88 -30.63
C GLU A 43 8.93 -20.93 -31.14
N LYS A 44 9.63 -20.23 -30.23
CA LYS A 44 10.75 -19.34 -30.59
C LYS A 44 11.92 -20.11 -31.22
N VAL A 45 12.27 -21.27 -30.65
CA VAL A 45 13.33 -22.14 -31.17
C VAL A 45 12.97 -22.67 -32.56
N ASN A 46 11.73 -23.12 -32.77
CA ASN A 46 11.25 -23.58 -34.07
C ASN A 46 11.28 -22.48 -35.13
N ARG A 47 10.90 -21.25 -34.77
CA ARG A 47 10.96 -20.10 -35.68
C ARG A 47 12.38 -19.70 -36.03
N ALA A 48 13.31 -19.79 -35.08
CA ALA A 48 14.70 -19.37 -35.28
C ALA A 48 15.55 -20.40 -36.05
N LEU A 49 15.35 -21.69 -35.80
CA LEU A 49 16.24 -22.77 -36.29
C LEU A 49 15.55 -23.72 -37.29
N GLY A 50 14.26 -23.55 -37.57
CA GLY A 50 13.53 -24.35 -38.56
C GLY A 50 13.56 -25.86 -38.28
N ILE A 51 13.74 -26.66 -39.34
CA ILE A 51 13.69 -28.13 -39.28
C ILE A 51 14.87 -28.70 -38.46
N GLU A 52 16.05 -28.07 -38.50
CA GLU A 52 17.23 -28.49 -37.74
C GLU A 52 17.02 -28.43 -36.22
N ALA A 53 16.17 -27.51 -35.76
CA ALA A 53 15.77 -27.41 -34.36
C ALA A 53 15.14 -28.70 -33.83
N THR A 54 14.38 -29.41 -34.67
CA THR A 54 13.59 -30.58 -34.28
C THR A 54 14.45 -31.82 -34.07
N ALA A 55 15.62 -31.87 -34.71
CA ALA A 55 16.60 -32.94 -34.58
C ALA A 55 17.53 -32.74 -33.35
N ALA A 56 17.55 -31.54 -32.77
CA ALA A 56 18.42 -31.25 -31.64
C ALA A 56 18.01 -32.05 -30.38
N PRO A 57 18.94 -32.69 -29.65
CA PRO A 57 18.63 -33.46 -28.44
C PRO A 57 17.91 -32.64 -27.36
N GLY A 58 18.24 -31.35 -27.27
CA GLY A 58 17.58 -30.41 -26.35
C GLY A 58 16.09 -30.21 -26.67
N HIS A 59 15.75 -30.14 -27.96
CA HIS A 59 14.37 -29.96 -28.43
C HIS A 59 13.52 -31.18 -28.12
N GLN A 60 14.03 -32.37 -28.43
CA GLN A 60 13.36 -33.64 -28.11
C GLN A 60 13.12 -33.78 -26.60
N LYS A 61 14.11 -33.41 -25.78
CA LYS A 61 13.98 -33.41 -24.32
C LYS A 61 12.91 -32.42 -23.84
N MET A 62 12.86 -31.22 -24.40
CA MET A 62 11.83 -30.21 -24.07
C MET A 62 10.43 -30.70 -24.45
N ARG A 63 10.26 -31.30 -25.63
CA ARG A 63 8.99 -31.91 -26.06
C ARG A 63 8.54 -33.04 -25.13
N LEU A 64 9.46 -33.91 -24.75
CA LEU A 64 9.17 -35.03 -23.85
C LEU A 64 8.77 -34.56 -22.44
N ILE A 65 9.38 -33.46 -21.95
CA ILE A 65 8.97 -32.84 -20.68
C ILE A 65 7.56 -32.25 -20.82
N LEU A 66 7.29 -31.52 -21.91
CA LEU A 66 5.98 -30.93 -22.17
C LEU A 66 4.87 -32.00 -22.25
N GLU A 67 5.12 -33.10 -22.94
CA GLU A 67 4.13 -34.17 -23.11
C GLU A 67 3.83 -34.88 -21.78
N ARG A 68 4.86 -35.15 -20.98
CA ARG A 68 4.69 -35.72 -19.63
C ARG A 68 3.85 -34.81 -18.74
N GLU A 69 4.05 -33.50 -18.82
CA GLU A 69 3.31 -32.55 -18.02
C GLU A 69 1.86 -32.42 -18.48
N ARG A 70 1.58 -32.48 -19.78
CA ARG A 70 0.21 -32.56 -20.29
C ARG A 70 -0.50 -33.83 -19.81
N GLN A 71 0.16 -34.97 -19.91
CA GLN A 71 -0.40 -36.24 -19.42
C GLN A 71 -0.66 -36.20 -17.90
N HIS A 72 0.23 -35.59 -17.11
CA HIS A 72 0.02 -35.38 -15.69
C HIS A 72 -1.23 -34.52 -15.42
N ARG A 73 -1.38 -33.40 -16.13
CA ARG A 73 -2.56 -32.53 -16.01
C ARG A 73 -3.86 -33.28 -16.32
N ASP A 74 -3.84 -34.17 -17.30
CA ASP A 74 -5.01 -35.00 -17.62
C ASP A 74 -5.35 -35.99 -16.51
N ASN A 75 -4.33 -36.68 -15.98
CA ASN A 75 -4.51 -37.68 -14.93
C ASN A 75 -5.08 -37.07 -13.64
N VAL A 76 -4.70 -35.82 -13.33
CA VAL A 76 -5.16 -35.09 -12.14
C VAL A 76 -6.44 -34.28 -12.41
N GLY A 77 -6.83 -34.09 -13.67
CA GLY A 77 -8.03 -33.35 -14.06
C GLY A 77 -7.85 -31.83 -14.09
N TYR A 78 -6.63 -31.34 -14.29
CA TYR A 78 -6.37 -29.91 -14.43
C TYR A 78 -6.82 -29.38 -15.80
N PRO A 79 -7.41 -28.18 -15.87
CA PRO A 79 -7.91 -27.62 -17.12
C PRO A 79 -6.78 -27.38 -18.12
N ARG A 80 -7.03 -27.68 -19.40
CA ARG A 80 -6.06 -27.46 -20.49
C ARG A 80 -6.12 -26.02 -20.98
N ILE A 81 -4.99 -25.54 -21.52
CA ILE A 81 -4.89 -24.20 -22.14
C ILE A 81 -5.79 -24.10 -23.39
N LEU A 82 -5.99 -25.20 -24.09
CA LEU A 82 -6.69 -25.29 -25.38
C LEU A 82 -7.75 -26.40 -25.36
N GLU A 83 -8.65 -26.35 -24.38
CA GLU A 83 -9.79 -27.27 -24.34
C GLU A 83 -10.86 -26.83 -25.34
N SER A 84 -11.20 -27.70 -26.29
CA SER A 84 -12.20 -27.41 -27.31
C SER A 84 -13.58 -27.32 -26.66
N GLY A 85 -14.23 -26.15 -26.75
CA GLY A 85 -15.57 -25.89 -26.21
C GLY A 85 -15.61 -25.05 -24.92
N VAL A 86 -14.46 -24.72 -24.32
CA VAL A 86 -14.38 -23.84 -23.14
C VAL A 86 -13.90 -22.43 -23.59
N PRO A 87 -14.55 -21.34 -23.14
CA PRO A 87 -14.07 -19.99 -23.41
C PRO A 87 -12.66 -19.78 -22.85
N ASN A 88 -11.76 -19.20 -23.66
CA ASN A 88 -10.38 -18.87 -23.26
C ASN A 88 -10.30 -17.96 -22.02
N GLU A 89 -11.37 -17.27 -21.65
CA GLU A 89 -11.48 -16.45 -20.45
C GLU A 89 -11.31 -17.26 -19.16
N HIS A 90 -11.82 -18.49 -19.12
CA HIS A 90 -11.71 -19.37 -17.96
C HIS A 90 -10.25 -19.66 -17.61
N TYR A 91 -9.42 -19.86 -18.66
CA TYR A 91 -7.99 -20.08 -18.50
C TYR A 91 -7.27 -18.87 -17.88
N VAL A 92 -7.54 -17.67 -18.42
CA VAL A 92 -6.93 -16.42 -17.93
C VAL A 92 -7.33 -16.16 -16.48
N TYR A 93 -8.60 -16.41 -16.15
CA TYR A 93 -9.14 -16.27 -14.81
C TYR A 93 -8.48 -17.25 -13.81
N ARG A 94 -8.46 -18.56 -14.12
CA ARG A 94 -7.85 -19.60 -13.27
C ARG A 94 -6.38 -19.32 -13.03
N ARG A 95 -5.63 -18.99 -14.10
CA ARG A 95 -4.22 -18.59 -13.99
C ARG A 95 -4.03 -17.38 -13.08
N GLY A 96 -4.94 -16.40 -13.13
CA GLY A 96 -4.95 -15.24 -12.25
C GLY A 96 -5.12 -15.61 -10.78
N ILE A 97 -6.04 -16.53 -10.47
CA ILE A 97 -6.26 -17.05 -9.11
C ILE A 97 -5.02 -17.77 -8.61
N LEU A 98 -4.52 -18.74 -9.37
CA LEU A 98 -3.35 -19.54 -8.99
C LEU A 98 -2.13 -18.65 -8.73
N LYS A 99 -1.88 -17.67 -9.61
CA LYS A 99 -0.81 -16.69 -9.42
C LYS A 99 -0.99 -15.89 -8.12
N LYS A 100 -2.20 -15.39 -7.83
CA LYS A 100 -2.48 -14.64 -6.60
C LYS A 100 -2.25 -15.51 -5.37
N PHE A 101 -2.68 -16.76 -5.41
CA PHE A 101 -2.47 -17.71 -4.32
C PHE A 101 -0.98 -17.97 -4.07
N VAL A 102 -0.23 -18.35 -5.10
CA VAL A 102 1.20 -18.66 -4.96
C VAL A 102 2.03 -17.43 -4.60
N MET A 103 1.67 -16.25 -5.10
CA MET A 103 2.37 -15.01 -4.75
C MET A 103 1.93 -14.42 -3.40
N SER A 104 0.84 -14.89 -2.79
CA SER A 104 0.33 -14.37 -1.52
C SER A 104 1.39 -14.35 -0.41
N VAL A 105 2.26 -15.36 -0.39
CA VAL A 105 3.38 -15.51 0.57
C VAL A 105 4.46 -14.43 0.43
N LEU A 106 4.48 -13.70 -0.68
CA LEU A 106 5.42 -12.60 -0.94
C LEU A 106 4.83 -11.24 -0.58
N PHE A 107 3.51 -11.16 -0.34
CA PHE A 107 2.85 -9.90 -0.01
C PHE A 107 2.75 -9.76 1.50
N LEU A 108 3.20 -8.61 2.00
CA LEU A 108 2.98 -8.22 3.38
C LEU A 108 1.52 -7.78 3.56
N GLU A 109 0.94 -8.10 4.70
CA GLU A 109 -0.40 -7.66 5.04
C GLU A 109 -0.33 -6.20 5.51
N VAL A 110 -1.24 -5.36 5.00
CA VAL A 110 -1.29 -3.95 5.38
C VAL A 110 -2.59 -3.69 6.14
N LYS A 111 -2.49 -3.47 7.45
CA LYS A 111 -3.63 -3.14 8.30
C LYS A 111 -3.81 -1.63 8.32
N ARG A 112 -5.00 -1.16 7.91
CA ARG A 112 -5.33 0.27 7.88
C ARG A 112 -5.79 0.71 9.27
N GLU A 113 -5.00 1.54 9.92
CA GLU A 113 -5.45 2.27 11.08
C GLU A 113 -5.76 3.72 10.67
N LYS A 114 -7.00 4.15 10.90
CA LYS A 114 -7.32 5.57 10.80
C LYS A 114 -6.61 6.24 11.97
N GLU A 115 -5.62 7.09 11.68
CA GLU A 115 -4.94 7.88 12.71
C GLU A 115 -5.99 8.86 13.28
N THR A 116 -6.65 8.40 14.34
CA THR A 116 -7.85 9.06 14.85
C THR A 116 -7.37 10.32 15.55
N HIS A 117 -7.44 11.48 14.88
CA HIS A 117 -7.68 12.87 15.33
C HIS A 117 -7.30 13.28 16.78
N ARG A 118 -6.43 12.55 17.49
CA ARG A 118 -6.08 12.76 18.90
C ARG A 118 -5.14 13.94 19.08
N VAL A 119 -4.37 14.26 18.05
CA VAL A 119 -3.44 15.39 18.07
C VAL A 119 -4.17 16.73 18.22
N PRO A 120 -5.23 17.08 17.45
CA PRO A 120 -5.93 18.36 17.63
C PRO A 120 -6.60 18.50 19.01
N ASP A 121 -7.03 17.41 19.65
CA ASP A 121 -7.67 17.48 20.96
C ASP A 121 -6.70 17.84 22.08
N THR A 122 -5.48 17.29 22.06
CA THR A 122 -4.44 17.61 23.06
C THR A 122 -3.98 19.07 22.98
N VAL A 123 -3.80 19.60 21.76
CA VAL A 123 -3.45 21.02 21.57
C VAL A 123 -4.61 21.91 22.01
N GLY A 124 -5.85 21.51 21.74
CA GLY A 124 -7.05 22.20 22.22
C GLY A 124 -7.13 22.26 23.76
N ALA A 125 -6.73 21.20 24.46
CA ALA A 125 -6.69 21.14 25.92
C ALA A 125 -5.62 22.07 26.50
N ILE A 126 -4.40 22.07 25.93
CA ILE A 126 -3.31 22.97 26.34
C ILE A 126 -3.72 24.43 26.12
N ALA A 127 -4.33 24.74 24.97
CA ALA A 127 -4.83 26.08 24.66
C ALA A 127 -5.89 26.56 25.65
N ALA A 128 -6.83 25.68 26.03
CA ALA A 128 -7.85 25.99 27.03
C ALA A 128 -7.24 26.26 28.41
N GLY A 129 -6.22 25.49 28.81
CA GLY A 129 -5.48 25.71 30.06
C GLY A 129 -4.77 27.06 30.09
N LEU A 130 -4.02 27.40 29.04
CA LEU A 130 -3.34 28.71 28.90
C LEU A 130 -4.34 29.88 28.94
N ALA A 131 -5.47 29.76 28.24
CA ALA A 131 -6.51 30.79 28.25
C ALA A 131 -7.15 30.94 29.64
N MET A 132 -7.34 29.83 30.37
CA MET A 132 -7.85 29.85 31.75
C MET A 132 -6.88 30.58 32.69
N VAL A 133 -5.58 30.26 32.62
CA VAL A 133 -4.55 30.92 33.43
C VAL A 133 -4.50 32.43 33.16
N PHE A 134 -4.59 32.83 31.89
CA PHE A 134 -4.66 34.24 31.52
C PHE A 134 -5.90 34.93 32.12
N ALA A 135 -7.07 34.31 31.99
CA ALA A 135 -8.31 34.88 32.50
C ALA A 135 -8.30 35.07 34.02
N VAL A 136 -7.77 34.08 34.74
CA VAL A 136 -7.60 34.13 36.20
C VAL A 136 -6.59 35.20 36.59
N ALA A 137 -5.47 35.33 35.87
CA ALA A 137 -4.48 36.37 36.15
C ALA A 137 -5.06 37.79 36.01
N VAL A 138 -5.87 38.03 34.97
CA VAL A 138 -6.56 39.31 34.77
C VAL A 138 -7.60 39.55 35.86
N ALA A 139 -8.36 38.53 36.27
CA ALA A 139 -9.34 38.64 37.34
C ALA A 139 -8.68 39.01 38.68
N VAL A 140 -7.59 38.32 39.05
CA VAL A 140 -6.81 38.61 40.27
C VAL A 140 -6.18 40.01 40.22
N TRP A 141 -5.69 40.42 39.04
CA TRP A 141 -5.14 41.77 38.86
C TRP A 141 -6.22 42.85 39.02
N ALA A 142 -7.39 42.65 38.41
CA ALA A 142 -8.52 43.58 38.50
C ALA A 142 -9.06 43.67 39.94
N GLU A 143 -9.17 42.54 40.63
CA GLU A 143 -9.56 42.48 42.04
C GLU A 143 -8.59 43.29 42.92
N ARG A 144 -7.28 43.09 42.74
CA ARG A 144 -6.26 43.85 43.49
C ARG A 144 -6.26 45.35 43.19
N ARG A 145 -6.58 45.75 41.96
CA ARG A 145 -6.47 47.15 41.51
C ARG A 145 -7.70 48.00 41.81
N TYR A 146 -8.90 47.42 41.66
CA TYR A 146 -10.18 48.13 41.74
C TYR A 146 -11.05 47.69 42.92
N GLY A 147 -10.65 46.64 43.64
CA GLY A 147 -11.46 46.02 44.68
C GLY A 147 -12.61 45.19 44.11
N LEU A 148 -13.23 44.37 44.96
CA LEU A 148 -14.41 43.60 44.60
C LEU A 148 -15.60 44.55 44.37
N ASN A 149 -16.45 44.20 43.41
CA ASN A 149 -17.79 44.79 43.21
C ASN A 149 -17.84 46.24 42.69
N THR A 150 -16.77 46.74 42.08
CA THR A 150 -16.72 48.04 41.40
C THR A 150 -17.01 47.90 39.89
N GLY A 151 -17.62 48.90 39.26
CA GLY A 151 -17.92 48.89 37.81
C GLY A 151 -16.72 48.52 36.91
N PRO A 152 -15.51 49.06 37.14
CA PRO A 152 -14.29 48.66 36.43
C PRO A 152 -13.91 47.19 36.58
N PHE A 153 -14.16 46.58 37.74
CA PHE A 153 -13.90 45.16 37.98
C PHE A 153 -14.80 44.28 37.12
N PHE A 154 -16.10 44.57 37.07
CA PHE A 154 -17.03 43.85 36.19
C PHE A 154 -16.65 43.99 34.71
N GLY A 155 -16.27 45.20 34.28
CA GLY A 155 -15.79 45.45 32.92
C GLY A 155 -14.56 44.60 32.57
N ALA A 156 -13.56 44.56 33.46
CA ALA A 156 -12.36 43.75 33.27
C ALA A 156 -12.68 42.25 33.20
N LEU A 157 -13.64 41.77 33.99
CA LEU A 157 -14.04 40.37 34.02
C LEU A 157 -14.74 39.95 32.73
N VAL A 158 -15.64 40.78 32.19
CA VAL A 158 -16.31 40.55 30.91
C VAL A 158 -15.31 40.56 29.75
N VAL A 159 -14.40 41.54 29.72
CA VAL A 159 -13.36 41.63 28.68
C VAL A 159 -12.41 40.43 28.75
N SER A 160 -12.01 40.01 29.95
CA SER A 160 -11.19 38.82 30.17
C SER A 160 -11.87 37.55 29.65
N TYR A 161 -13.17 37.40 29.90
CA TYR A 161 -13.94 36.26 29.41
C TYR A 161 -14.00 36.21 27.87
N ILE A 162 -14.23 37.35 27.22
CA ILE A 162 -14.23 37.44 25.75
C ILE A 162 -12.83 37.14 25.18
N LEU A 163 -11.77 37.68 25.80
CA LEU A 163 -10.39 37.44 25.39
C LEU A 163 -10.00 35.97 25.53
N LYS A 164 -10.42 35.29 26.62
CA LYS A 164 -10.23 33.85 26.81
C LYS A 164 -10.77 33.05 25.61
N ASP A 165 -12.00 33.32 25.20
CA ASP A 165 -12.63 32.60 24.09
C ASP A 165 -11.92 32.89 22.75
N ARG A 166 -11.47 34.13 22.53
CA ARG A 166 -10.72 34.48 21.31
C ARG A 166 -9.33 33.87 21.25
N ILE A 167 -8.60 33.82 22.36
CA ILE A 167 -7.30 33.16 22.43
C ILE A 167 -7.45 31.67 22.10
N LYS A 168 -8.44 30.98 22.68
CA LYS A 168 -8.71 29.56 22.39
C LYS A 168 -8.99 29.33 20.91
N GLU A 169 -9.82 30.16 20.28
CA GLU A 169 -10.14 30.06 18.86
C GLU A 169 -8.94 30.34 17.94
N TRP A 170 -8.09 31.31 18.28
CA TRP A 170 -6.88 31.62 17.52
C TRP A 170 -5.89 30.46 17.57
N VAL A 171 -5.63 29.91 18.77
CA VAL A 171 -4.73 28.77 18.93
C VAL A 171 -5.26 27.55 18.18
N LYS A 172 -6.57 27.25 18.25
CA LYS A 172 -7.17 26.13 17.53
C LYS A 172 -7.03 26.27 16.00
N ARG A 173 -7.32 27.45 15.46
CA ARG A 173 -7.23 27.72 14.00
C ARG A 173 -5.80 27.72 13.48
N TYR A 174 -4.85 28.21 14.27
CA TYR A 174 -3.44 28.22 13.88
C TYR A 174 -2.83 26.82 13.99
N SER A 175 -3.16 26.10 15.07
CA SER A 175 -2.75 24.69 15.26
C SER A 175 -3.25 23.81 14.13
N SER A 176 -4.51 23.90 13.71
CA SER A 176 -5.02 23.02 12.65
C SER A 176 -4.27 23.20 11.32
N ARG A 177 -3.83 24.42 10.98
CA ARG A 177 -3.03 24.69 9.77
C ARG A 177 -1.58 24.23 9.89
N PHE A 178 -1.01 24.28 11.09
CA PHE A 178 0.36 23.84 11.33
C PHE A 178 0.45 22.31 11.46
N LEU A 179 -0.51 21.69 12.17
CA LEU A 179 -0.58 20.24 12.35
C LEU A 179 -0.95 19.51 11.08
N SER A 180 -1.80 20.06 10.20
CA SER A 180 -2.14 19.38 8.93
C SER A 180 -0.94 19.14 8.01
N ARG A 181 0.19 19.84 8.23
CA ARG A 181 1.44 19.58 7.53
C ARG A 181 2.25 18.41 8.10
N PHE A 182 1.97 18.01 9.34
CA PHE A 182 2.72 16.98 10.06
C PHE A 182 1.88 15.75 10.43
N THR A 183 0.55 15.84 10.38
CA THR A 183 -0.34 14.71 10.63
C THR A 183 -0.59 13.97 9.34
N SER A 184 -0.28 12.68 9.31
CA SER A 184 -0.67 11.80 8.22
C SER A 184 -2.16 11.50 8.31
N ASP A 185 -2.82 11.40 7.16
CA ASP A 185 -4.25 11.08 7.11
C ASP A 185 -4.48 9.61 7.43
N TYR A 186 -3.53 8.77 7.02
CA TYR A 186 -3.56 7.33 7.24
C TYR A 186 -2.23 6.84 7.78
N ARG A 187 -2.34 5.94 8.77
CA ARG A 187 -1.23 5.14 9.26
C ARG A 187 -1.53 3.68 8.99
N LEU A 188 -0.69 3.07 8.18
CA LEU A 188 -0.79 1.70 7.74
C LEU A 188 0.27 0.89 8.44
N GLU A 189 -0.13 -0.14 9.18
CA GLU A 189 0.82 -1.07 9.78
C GLU A 189 1.12 -2.21 8.79
N ILE A 190 2.40 -2.43 8.54
CA ILE A 190 2.88 -3.49 7.65
C ILE A 190 3.20 -4.70 8.52
N MET A 191 2.47 -5.79 8.29
CA MET A 191 2.52 -7.00 9.09
C MET A 191 3.06 -8.16 8.25
N ASP A 192 3.89 -9.00 8.87
CA ASP A 192 4.25 -10.31 8.31
C ASP A 192 3.05 -11.28 8.51
N PRO A 193 2.43 -11.79 7.43
CA PRO A 193 1.28 -12.68 7.54
C PRO A 193 1.60 -14.02 8.22
N ARG A 194 2.87 -14.41 8.32
CA ARG A 194 3.28 -15.68 8.94
C ARG A 194 3.34 -15.60 10.47
N ASN A 195 3.84 -14.48 10.99
CA ASN A 195 4.16 -14.33 12.42
C ASN A 195 3.28 -13.30 13.12
N GLU A 196 2.42 -12.61 12.37
CA GLU A 196 1.61 -11.48 12.86
C GLU A 196 2.47 -10.39 13.52
N GLU A 197 3.72 -10.22 13.08
CA GLU A 197 4.63 -9.20 13.58
C GLU A 197 4.63 -7.95 12.70
N SER A 198 4.74 -6.80 13.34
CA SER A 198 4.82 -5.49 12.70
C SER A 198 6.23 -5.25 12.15
N VAL A 199 6.41 -5.44 10.85
CA VAL A 199 7.68 -5.27 10.13
C VAL A 199 7.92 -3.82 9.67
N GLY A 200 6.89 -2.97 9.71
CA GLY A 200 7.01 -1.57 9.32
C GLY A 200 5.72 -0.77 9.44
N VAL A 201 5.81 0.51 9.10
CA VAL A 201 4.69 1.44 9.07
C VAL A 201 4.77 2.26 7.79
N SER A 202 3.65 2.42 7.10
CA SER A 202 3.49 3.36 6.00
C SER A 202 2.54 4.49 6.44
N ARG A 203 2.97 5.73 6.28
CA ARG A 203 2.15 6.91 6.53
C ARG A 203 1.80 7.56 5.21
N GLU A 204 0.53 7.89 5.03
CA GLU A 204 0.02 8.50 3.81
C GLU A 204 -0.68 9.82 4.13
N THR A 205 -0.34 10.85 3.36
CA THR A 205 -0.90 12.19 3.48
C THR A 205 -1.37 12.66 2.12
N PHE A 206 -2.59 13.19 2.07
CA PHE A 206 -3.21 13.74 0.88
C PHE A 206 -3.53 15.21 1.12
N SER A 207 -2.97 16.08 0.28
CA SER A 207 -3.26 17.51 0.34
C SER A 207 -3.53 18.08 -1.04
N PHE A 208 -4.27 19.19 -1.10
CA PHE A 208 -4.45 19.94 -2.32
C PHE A 208 -3.46 21.10 -2.35
N VAL A 209 -2.80 21.27 -3.49
CA VAL A 209 -1.79 22.30 -3.70
C VAL A 209 -2.29 23.28 -4.75
N SER A 210 -2.11 24.56 -4.48
CA SER A 210 -2.43 25.63 -5.44
C SER A 210 -1.46 25.58 -6.62
N SER A 211 -1.92 25.99 -7.80
CA SER A 211 -1.10 26.00 -9.02
C SER A 211 0.22 26.77 -8.87
N GLY A 212 0.27 27.77 -7.97
CA GLY A 212 1.47 28.56 -7.70
C GLY A 212 2.47 27.94 -6.72
N ASP A 213 2.07 26.89 -5.99
CA ASP A 213 2.92 26.18 -5.02
C ASP A 213 3.53 24.89 -5.61
N ILE A 214 3.28 24.62 -6.90
CA ILE A 214 3.80 23.45 -7.61
C ILE A 214 5.22 23.77 -8.08
N PRO A 215 6.21 22.90 -7.80
CA PRO A 215 7.57 23.05 -8.31
C PRO A 215 7.65 23.18 -9.84
N ASP A 216 8.53 24.06 -10.32
CA ASP A 216 8.71 24.36 -11.75
C ASP A 216 9.16 23.14 -12.57
N ASP A 217 9.90 22.20 -11.97
CA ASP A 217 10.32 20.96 -12.61
C ASP A 217 9.15 20.01 -12.89
N VAL A 218 8.16 19.96 -11.99
CA VAL A 218 6.92 19.21 -12.18
C VAL A 218 6.06 19.85 -13.26
N LEU A 219 5.91 21.18 -13.23
CA LEU A 219 5.17 21.93 -14.25
C LEU A 219 5.80 21.80 -15.63
N SER A 220 7.13 21.92 -15.73
CA SER A 220 7.84 21.80 -17.01
C SER A 220 7.73 20.40 -17.61
N ARG A 221 7.73 19.33 -16.79
CA ARG A 221 7.44 17.96 -17.28
C ARG A 221 5.98 17.78 -17.69
N ARG A 222 5.04 18.32 -16.91
CA ARG A 222 3.59 18.26 -17.20
C ARG A 222 3.23 18.97 -18.52
N HIS A 223 3.89 20.08 -18.81
CA HIS A 223 3.65 20.91 -19.99
C HIS A 223 4.71 20.74 -21.10
N GLY A 224 5.68 19.84 -20.94
CA GLY A 224 6.81 19.67 -21.87
C GLY A 224 6.40 19.24 -23.29
N GLY A 225 5.23 18.62 -23.45
CA GLY A 225 4.69 18.25 -24.77
C GLY A 225 4.01 19.39 -25.53
N ALA A 226 3.57 20.45 -24.85
CA ALA A 226 2.89 21.61 -25.47
C ALA A 226 2.80 22.81 -24.49
N PRO A 227 3.92 23.51 -24.22
CA PRO A 227 3.97 24.58 -23.20
C PRO A 227 3.09 25.80 -23.51
N ASN A 228 2.72 25.99 -24.78
CA ASN A 228 1.90 27.12 -25.26
C ASN A 228 0.47 26.73 -25.62
N SER A 229 0.01 25.52 -25.27
CA SER A 229 -1.38 25.14 -25.56
C SER A 229 -2.35 26.00 -24.75
N ILE A 230 -3.46 26.40 -25.38
CA ILE A 230 -4.59 27.04 -24.69
C ILE A 230 -5.06 26.15 -23.53
N GLU A 231 -4.90 24.83 -23.65
CA GLU A 231 -5.22 23.86 -22.62
C GLU A 231 -4.38 24.03 -21.34
N ALA A 232 -3.07 24.27 -21.46
CA ALA A 232 -2.18 24.53 -20.32
C ALA A 232 -2.50 25.85 -19.59
N ARG A 233 -3.05 26.85 -20.29
CA ARG A 233 -3.39 28.16 -19.72
C ARG A 233 -4.85 28.28 -19.27
N SER A 234 -5.76 27.48 -19.83
CA SER A 234 -7.21 27.65 -19.65
C SER A 234 -7.81 26.75 -18.57
N LYS A 235 -7.18 25.62 -18.21
CA LYS A 235 -7.72 24.73 -17.19
C LYS A 235 -7.11 25.06 -15.83
N ARG A 236 -7.95 25.44 -14.87
CA ARG A 236 -7.57 25.41 -13.45
C ARG A 236 -7.43 23.95 -13.04
N GLU A 237 -6.22 23.42 -13.07
CA GLU A 237 -5.94 22.07 -12.56
C GLU A 237 -5.97 22.10 -11.03
N ILE A 238 -6.73 21.18 -10.44
CA ILE A 238 -6.69 20.93 -9.00
C ILE A 238 -5.58 19.90 -8.80
N CYS A 239 -4.49 20.29 -8.16
CA CYS A 239 -3.35 19.43 -7.95
C CYS A 239 -3.43 18.75 -6.58
N LEU A 240 -3.46 17.42 -6.60
CA LEU A 240 -3.36 16.59 -5.41
C LEU A 240 -1.90 16.26 -5.17
N LYS A 241 -1.39 16.61 -3.99
CA LYS A 241 -0.11 16.15 -3.47
C LYS A 241 -0.34 14.93 -2.60
N TYR A 242 0.22 13.81 -3.04
CA TYR A 242 0.29 12.58 -2.28
C TYR A 242 1.70 12.39 -1.73
N GLU A 243 1.80 12.23 -0.42
CA GLU A 243 3.04 11.93 0.28
C GLU A 243 2.90 10.58 0.98
N LYS A 244 3.88 9.70 0.75
CA LYS A 244 3.97 8.39 1.39
C LYS A 244 5.33 8.25 2.05
N GLU A 245 5.32 8.05 3.36
CA GLU A 245 6.52 7.78 4.16
C GLU A 245 6.47 6.32 4.61
N ILE A 246 7.47 5.52 4.22
CA ILE A 246 7.57 4.12 4.62
C ILE A 246 8.74 3.94 5.57
N ILE A 247 8.46 3.45 6.76
CA ILE A 247 9.45 3.18 7.81
C ILE A 247 9.48 1.67 8.03
N LEU A 248 10.59 1.03 7.69
CA LEU A 248 10.78 -0.41 7.83
C LEU A 248 11.68 -0.74 9.02
N LYS A 249 11.33 -1.79 9.76
CA LYS A 249 12.12 -2.28 10.89
C LYS A 249 13.09 -3.36 10.41
N GLY A 250 14.23 -2.92 9.85
CA GLY A 250 15.23 -3.82 9.24
C GLY A 250 15.64 -5.01 10.11
N LYS A 251 15.84 -4.80 11.43
CA LYS A 251 16.20 -5.90 12.36
C LYS A 251 15.17 -7.02 12.43
N ILE A 252 13.88 -6.69 12.39
CA ILE A 252 12.79 -7.69 12.45
C ILE A 252 12.72 -8.39 11.09
N ILE A 253 12.83 -7.62 10.02
CA ILE A 253 12.84 -8.14 8.65
C ILE A 253 13.98 -9.16 8.45
N ASP A 254 15.19 -8.83 8.89
CA ASP A 254 16.37 -9.71 8.77
C ASP A 254 16.23 -11.02 9.55
N GLN A 255 15.50 -11.03 10.66
CA GLN A 255 15.27 -12.23 11.47
C GLN A 255 14.36 -13.24 10.76
N HIS A 256 13.36 -12.76 10.02
CA HIS A 256 12.30 -13.60 9.47
C HIS A 256 12.42 -13.80 7.95
N HIS A 257 13.13 -12.92 7.24
CA HIS A 257 13.19 -12.91 5.79
C HIS A 257 14.64 -12.92 5.26
N ALA A 258 15.25 -14.10 5.25
CA ALA A 258 16.63 -14.31 4.77
C ALA A 258 16.87 -14.07 3.26
N ARG A 259 15.85 -13.66 2.49
CA ARG A 259 15.88 -13.52 1.01
C ARG A 259 15.27 -12.22 0.50
N LEU A 260 15.48 -11.10 1.19
CA LEU A 260 15.04 -9.79 0.70
C LEU A 260 16.21 -9.04 0.09
N LEU A 261 16.12 -8.77 -1.20
CA LEU A 261 17.03 -7.88 -1.92
C LEU A 261 16.49 -6.46 -2.00
N ASP A 262 15.16 -6.32 -2.05
CA ASP A 262 14.49 -5.03 -2.27
C ASP A 262 13.04 -5.07 -1.76
N VAL A 263 12.46 -3.90 -1.51
CA VAL A 263 11.06 -3.71 -1.14
C VAL A 263 10.36 -2.93 -2.25
N ASN A 264 9.42 -3.60 -2.93
CA ASN A 264 8.61 -2.98 -3.96
C ASN A 264 7.26 -2.52 -3.39
N ASP A 265 7.01 -1.22 -3.47
CA ASP A 265 5.69 -0.65 -3.23
C ASP A 265 4.90 -0.59 -4.54
N ILE A 266 3.68 -1.13 -4.54
CA ILE A 266 2.80 -1.11 -5.69
C ILE A 266 1.62 -0.19 -5.36
N MET A 267 1.70 1.05 -5.86
CA MET A 267 0.55 1.96 -5.89
C MET A 267 -0.50 1.39 -6.84
N ARG A 268 -1.72 1.16 -6.32
CA ARG A 268 -2.88 0.67 -7.08
C ARG A 268 -4.03 1.65 -7.00
#